data_AF-A0A0U5AY51-F1
#
_entry.id   AF-A0A0U5AY51-F1
#
_cell.length_a   1.000
_cell.length_b   1.000
_cell.length_c   1.000
_cell.angle_alpha   90.00
_cell.angle_beta   90.00
_cell.angle_gamma   90.00
#
_symmetry.space_group_name_H-M   'P 1'
#
loop_
_entity.id
_entity.type
_entity.pdbx_description
1 polymer ?
#
loop_
_entity_poly.entity_id
_entity_poly.type
_entity_poly.pdbx_seq_one_letter_code
_entity_poly.pdbx_strand_id
1 'polypeptide(L)'
;MESLVSPMLAAALLTVISFHWLFGGTVIGFLCSAALVVSVRIPQSRAVEIASGIYAKTFRGISIYLRTPRLLGLLGLNLSAAAASSMVIVNTVVYVENKLGRPSSDVPFALAAFGFGSMLMALLLPRLLDQRPDRPAMLFGSSLMAVALCAGSILSAIGGPSEWPAFLVTWFVIGLGYSMTLTPSGR
;
A
#
# COMPACT_ATOMS: atom_id res chain seq x y z
N MET A 1 8.79 0.10 -7.83
CA MET A 1 9.99 0.90 -8.16
C MET A 1 9.70 2.40 -8.12
N GLU A 2 8.56 2.89 -8.64
CA GLU A 2 8.18 4.32 -8.58
C GLU A 2 7.92 4.86 -7.15
N SER A 3 7.38 4.04 -6.25
CA SER A 3 6.98 4.46 -4.89
C SER A 3 8.14 4.89 -3.97
N LEU A 4 9.39 4.48 -4.25
CA LEU A 4 10.59 4.87 -3.48
C LEU A 4 11.37 5.99 -4.19
N VAL A 5 11.33 6.01 -5.52
CA VAL A 5 11.98 7.03 -6.35
C VAL A 5 11.25 8.37 -6.24
N SER A 6 9.92 8.36 -6.19
CA SER A 6 9.10 9.58 -6.11
C SER A 6 9.35 10.41 -4.83
N PRO A 7 9.37 9.83 -3.61
CA PRO A 7 9.73 10.57 -2.39
C PRO A 7 11.16 11.12 -2.42
N MET A 8 12.12 10.37 -2.98
CA MET A 8 13.53 10.75 -3.01
C MET A 8 13.79 11.88 -4.02
N LEU A 9 13.11 11.84 -5.18
CA LEU A 9 13.09 12.94 -6.14
C LEU A 9 12.37 14.16 -5.57
N ALA A 10 11.25 14.00 -4.87
CA ALA A 10 10.52 15.12 -4.25
C ALA A 10 11.37 15.82 -3.18
N ALA A 11 12.08 15.05 -2.33
CA ALA A 11 13.01 15.59 -1.34
C ALA A 11 14.20 16.31 -2.00
N ALA A 12 14.74 15.77 -3.10
CA ALA A 12 15.81 16.42 -3.88
C ALA A 12 15.33 17.67 -4.63
N LEU A 13 14.07 17.72 -5.07
CA LEU A 13 13.50 18.92 -5.68
C LEU A 13 13.27 20.03 -4.65
N LEU A 14 12.88 19.70 -3.42
CA LEU A 14 12.67 20.68 -2.34
C LEU A 14 13.94 21.42 -1.90
N THR A 15 15.13 20.90 -2.20
CA THR A 15 16.40 21.61 -1.93
C THR A 15 16.67 22.72 -2.96
N VAL A 16 16.02 22.68 -4.12
CA VAL A 16 16.22 23.61 -5.24
C VAL A 16 14.99 24.49 -5.48
N ILE A 17 13.79 24.03 -5.08
CA ILE A 17 12.50 24.61 -5.46
C ILE A 17 11.59 24.77 -4.23
N SER A 18 11.06 25.99 -4.02
CA SER A 18 10.15 26.31 -2.91
C SER A 18 8.80 25.57 -3.02
N PHE A 19 8.18 25.20 -1.89
CA PHE A 19 6.97 24.35 -1.79
C PHE A 19 5.82 24.73 -2.76
N HIS A 20 5.66 26.01 -3.06
CA HIS A 20 4.65 26.54 -3.99
C HIS A 20 4.79 26.01 -5.42
N TRP A 21 6.03 25.79 -5.87
CA TRP A 21 6.31 25.27 -7.21
C TRP A 21 6.08 23.76 -7.30
N LEU A 22 6.21 23.03 -6.18
CA LEU A 22 5.84 21.60 -6.11
C LEU A 22 4.33 21.43 -6.38
N PHE A 23 3.52 22.31 -5.78
CA PHE A 23 2.08 22.39 -6.05
C PHE A 23 1.78 22.80 -7.50
N GLY A 24 2.48 23.79 -8.04
CA GLY A 24 2.35 24.20 -9.44
C GLY A 24 2.65 23.07 -10.43
N GLY A 25 3.69 22.27 -10.15
CA GLY A 25 4.03 21.08 -10.95
C GLY A 25 2.91 20.04 -10.96
N THR A 26 2.27 19.80 -9.81
CA THR A 26 1.12 18.88 -9.73
C THR A 26 -0.07 19.38 -10.53
N VAL A 27 -0.34 20.70 -10.53
CA VAL A 27 -1.41 21.31 -11.34
C VAL A 27 -1.15 21.08 -12.83
N ILE A 28 0.07 21.33 -13.29
CA ILE A 28 0.45 21.09 -14.70
C ILE A 28 0.34 19.60 -15.04
N GLY A 29 0.79 18.72 -14.14
CA GLY A 29 0.65 17.27 -14.31
C GLY A 29 -0.81 16.83 -14.46
N PHE A 30 -1.71 17.36 -13.63
CA PHE A 30 -3.15 17.11 -13.74
C PHE A 30 -3.73 17.63 -15.06
N LEU A 31 -3.34 18.83 -15.51
CA LEU A 31 -3.79 19.39 -16.78
C LEU A 31 -3.34 18.54 -17.97
N CYS A 32 -2.08 18.08 -17.97
CA CYS A 32 -1.58 17.15 -18.99
C CYS A 32 -2.34 15.82 -18.96
N SER A 33 -2.59 15.25 -17.78
CA SER A 33 -3.34 14.00 -17.64
C SER A 33 -4.79 14.16 -18.10
N ALA A 34 -5.42 15.31 -17.81
CA ALA A 34 -6.77 15.63 -18.29
C ALA A 34 -6.80 15.78 -19.82
N ALA A 35 -5.81 16.45 -20.41
CA ALA A 35 -5.68 16.58 -21.86
C ALA A 35 -5.53 15.20 -22.53
N LEU A 36 -4.72 14.31 -21.95
CA LEU A 36 -4.57 12.93 -22.42
C LEU A 36 -5.89 12.16 -22.35
N VAL A 37 -6.62 12.25 -21.24
CA VAL A 37 -7.92 11.58 -21.09
C VAL A 37 -8.95 12.08 -22.11
N VAL A 38 -9.01 13.40 -22.36
CA VAL A 38 -9.92 13.98 -23.36
C VAL A 38 -9.50 13.63 -24.79
N SER A 39 -8.20 13.44 -25.04
CA SER A 39 -7.70 13.03 -26.36
C SER A 39 -8.05 11.58 -26.72
N VAL A 40 -8.27 10.72 -25.72
CA VAL A 40 -8.63 9.31 -25.94
C VAL A 40 -10.11 9.22 -26.28
N ARG A 41 -10.41 8.85 -27.53
CA ARG A 41 -11.76 8.44 -27.94
C ARG A 41 -12.05 7.05 -27.39
N ILE A 42 -12.74 6.97 -26.27
CA ILE A 42 -13.24 5.71 -25.71
C ILE A 42 -14.48 5.29 -26.54
N PRO A 43 -14.49 4.09 -27.16
CA PRO A 43 -15.68 3.58 -27.83
C PRO A 43 -16.81 3.44 -26.81
N GLN A 44 -17.95 4.08 -27.08
CA GLN A 44 -19.11 3.99 -26.19
C GLN A 44 -19.63 2.55 -26.17
N SER A 45 -19.49 1.88 -25.03
CA SER A 45 -20.14 0.58 -24.79
C SER A 45 -21.65 0.81 -24.69
N ARG A 46 -22.42 0.03 -25.46
CA ARG A 46 -23.88 0.13 -25.53
C ARG A 46 -24.46 -0.20 -24.15
N ALA A 47 -24.96 0.81 -23.44
CA ALA A 47 -25.59 0.62 -22.14
C ALA A 47 -26.81 -0.30 -22.31
N VAL A 48 -26.82 -1.44 -21.62
CA VAL A 48 -27.99 -2.31 -21.55
C VAL A 48 -28.98 -1.64 -20.59
N GLU A 49 -30.09 -1.15 -21.11
CA GLU A 49 -31.18 -0.58 -20.30
C GLU A 49 -31.88 -1.70 -19.52
N ILE A 50 -31.45 -1.92 -18.29
CA ILE A 50 -32.18 -2.75 -17.33
C ILE A 50 -33.08 -1.83 -16.51
N ALA A 51 -34.39 -2.10 -16.55
CA ALA A 51 -35.43 -1.42 -15.78
C ALA A 51 -35.26 -1.73 -14.28
N SER A 52 -34.45 -0.93 -13.59
CA SER A 52 -34.35 -0.96 -12.12
C SER A 52 -34.02 0.43 -11.60
N GLY A 53 -34.56 0.79 -10.44
CA GLY A 53 -34.39 2.10 -9.80
C GLY A 53 -32.91 2.51 -9.60
N ILE A 54 -32.66 3.81 -9.49
CA ILE A 54 -31.31 4.42 -9.42
C ILE A 54 -30.46 3.78 -8.31
N TYR A 55 -31.03 3.57 -7.12
CA TYR A 55 -30.35 2.91 -6.01
C TYR A 55 -29.95 1.46 -6.30
N ALA A 56 -30.82 0.72 -7.00
CA ALA A 56 -30.51 -0.64 -7.42
C ALA A 56 -29.40 -0.65 -8.47
N LYS A 57 -29.27 0.38 -9.34
CA LYS A 57 -28.13 0.48 -10.28
C LYS A 57 -26.81 0.76 -9.55
N THR A 58 -26.81 1.64 -8.56
CA THR A 58 -25.60 2.02 -7.82
C THR A 58 -25.07 0.90 -6.93
N PHE A 59 -25.94 0.22 -6.18
CA PHE A 59 -25.52 -0.78 -5.19
C PHE A 59 -25.44 -2.21 -5.72
N ARG A 60 -25.91 -2.48 -6.95
CA ARG A 60 -25.89 -3.85 -7.52
C ARG A 60 -24.47 -4.39 -7.73
N GLY A 61 -23.52 -3.55 -8.13
CA GLY A 61 -22.11 -3.95 -8.25
C GLY A 61 -21.55 -4.45 -6.91
N ILE A 62 -21.75 -3.66 -5.85
CA ILE A 62 -21.38 -4.03 -4.47
C ILE A 62 -22.13 -5.28 -4.01
N SER A 63 -23.42 -5.40 -4.27
CA SER A 63 -24.19 -6.58 -3.87
C SER A 63 -23.71 -7.86 -4.57
N ILE A 64 -23.35 -7.79 -5.85
CA ILE A 64 -22.79 -8.95 -6.59
C ILE A 64 -21.41 -9.30 -6.05
N TYR A 65 -20.57 -8.30 -5.80
CA TYR A 65 -19.25 -8.46 -5.22
C TYR A 65 -19.32 -9.14 -3.83
N LEU A 66 -20.19 -8.63 -2.95
CA LEU A 66 -20.40 -9.17 -1.60
C LEU A 66 -21.09 -10.53 -1.60
N ARG A 67 -21.86 -10.90 -2.63
CA ARG A 67 -22.47 -12.24 -2.73
C ARG A 67 -21.51 -13.30 -3.26
N THR A 68 -20.36 -12.89 -3.80
CA THR A 68 -19.39 -13.81 -4.39
C THR A 68 -18.33 -14.17 -3.34
N PRO A 69 -18.32 -15.40 -2.77
CA PRO A 69 -17.46 -15.75 -1.63
C PRO A 69 -15.97 -15.64 -1.95
N ARG A 70 -15.57 -15.83 -3.21
CA ARG A 70 -14.17 -15.62 -3.65
C ARG A 70 -13.77 -14.13 -3.60
N LEU A 71 -14.67 -13.22 -3.96
CA LEU A 71 -14.41 -11.77 -3.92
C LEU A 71 -14.40 -11.23 -2.49
N LEU A 72 -15.27 -11.74 -1.62
CA LEU A 72 -15.21 -11.48 -0.18
C LEU A 72 -13.85 -11.87 0.43
N GLY A 73 -13.28 -13.02 0.04
CA GLY A 73 -11.94 -13.42 0.49
C GLY A 73 -10.86 -12.42 0.04
N LEU A 74 -10.92 -11.96 -1.22
CA LEU A 74 -10.01 -10.94 -1.73
C LEU A 74 -10.21 -9.57 -1.05
N LEU A 75 -11.45 -9.25 -0.67
CA LEU A 75 -11.76 -8.04 0.11
C LEU A 75 -11.09 -8.10 1.48
N GLY A 76 -11.18 -9.23 2.19
CA GLY A 76 -10.52 -9.42 3.47
C GLY A 76 -9.00 -9.29 3.39
N LEU A 77 -8.40 -9.85 2.34
CA LEU A 77 -6.96 -9.74 2.08
C LEU A 77 -6.54 -8.30 1.78
N ASN A 78 -7.31 -7.57 0.95
CA ASN A 78 -7.07 -6.16 0.69
C ASN A 78 -7.27 -5.30 1.94
N LEU A 79 -8.28 -5.60 2.75
CA LEU A 79 -8.54 -4.89 4.01
C LEU A 79 -7.38 -5.08 4.98
N SER A 80 -6.83 -6.30 5.08
CA SER A 80 -5.64 -6.59 5.88
C SER A 80 -4.42 -5.81 5.39
N ALA A 81 -4.16 -5.81 4.08
CA ALA A 81 -3.07 -5.04 3.48
C ALA A 81 -3.23 -3.54 3.71
N ALA A 82 -4.44 -3.00 3.54
CA ALA A 82 -4.76 -1.60 3.78
C ALA A 82 -4.58 -1.20 5.25
N ALA A 83 -5.03 -2.05 6.19
CA ALA A 83 -4.86 -1.82 7.62
C ALA A 83 -3.37 -1.78 8.00
N ALA A 84 -2.57 -2.73 7.50
CA ALA A 84 -1.13 -2.76 7.74
C ALA A 84 -0.41 -1.56 7.13
N SER A 85 -0.70 -1.21 5.88
CA SER A 85 -0.07 -0.06 5.22
C SER A 85 -0.49 1.28 5.85
N SER A 86 -1.73 1.39 6.33
CA SER A 86 -2.19 2.58 7.06
C SER A 86 -1.41 2.76 8.36
N MET A 87 -1.18 1.68 9.10
CA MET A 87 -0.32 1.72 10.29
C MET A 87 1.09 2.21 9.96
N VAL A 88 1.70 1.66 8.90
CA VAL A 88 3.03 2.07 8.46
C VAL A 88 3.06 3.54 8.03
N ILE A 89 2.21 3.95 7.09
CA ILE A 89 2.32 5.29 6.49
C ILE A 89 1.95 6.39 7.50
N VAL A 90 0.92 6.16 8.33
CA VAL A 90 0.39 7.19 9.24
C VAL A 90 1.13 7.20 10.57
N ASN A 91 1.38 6.03 11.18
CA ASN A 91 1.89 5.98 12.54
C ASN A 91 3.42 5.99 12.64
N THR A 92 4.17 5.77 11.54
CA THR A 92 5.64 5.80 11.60
C THR A 92 6.16 7.14 12.11
N VAL A 93 5.63 8.26 11.61
CA VAL A 93 6.05 9.60 12.03
C VAL A 93 5.82 9.78 13.54
N VAL A 94 4.59 9.48 13.99
CA VAL A 94 4.21 9.60 15.40
C VAL A 94 5.07 8.72 16.28
N TYR A 95 5.36 7.49 15.84
CA TYR A 95 6.10 6.52 16.62
C TYR A 95 7.60 6.88 16.72
N VAL A 96 8.22 7.31 15.61
CA VAL A 96 9.64 7.68 15.59
C VAL A 96 9.88 8.99 16.34
N GLU A 97 9.06 10.00 16.10
CA GLU A 97 9.26 11.33 16.68
C GLU A 97 8.76 11.41 18.13
N ASN A 98 7.52 10.98 18.41
CA ASN A 98 6.92 11.16 19.74
C ASN A 98 7.25 10.02 20.72
N LYS A 99 7.34 8.77 20.25
CA LYS A 99 7.57 7.62 21.15
C LYS A 99 9.05 7.32 21.34
N LEU A 100 9.80 7.20 20.25
CA LEU A 100 11.24 6.93 20.30
C LEU A 100 12.08 8.19 20.55
N GLY A 101 11.50 9.39 20.46
CA GLY A 101 12.21 10.66 20.63
C GLY A 101 13.32 10.88 19.61
N ARG A 102 13.23 10.23 18.44
CA ARG A 102 14.25 10.26 17.39
C ARG A 102 14.00 11.42 16.41
N PRO A 103 15.04 11.93 15.75
CA PRO A 103 14.87 12.99 14.76
C PRO A 103 14.01 12.52 13.58
N SER A 104 13.30 13.46 12.96
CA SER A 104 12.50 13.23 11.76
C SER A 104 13.30 12.69 10.57
N SER A 105 14.64 12.83 10.59
CA SER A 105 15.56 12.20 9.64
C SER A 105 15.54 10.67 9.67
N ASP A 106 15.01 10.06 10.74
CA ASP A 106 15.00 8.61 10.91
C ASP A 106 13.72 7.97 10.34
N VAL A 107 12.64 8.75 10.17
CA VAL A 107 11.37 8.31 9.56
C VAL A 107 11.58 7.72 8.16
N PRO A 108 12.35 8.35 7.24
CA PRO A 108 12.64 7.79 5.93
C PRO A 108 13.31 6.42 5.98
N PHE A 109 14.15 6.13 6.98
CA PHE A 109 14.80 4.82 7.09
C PHE A 109 13.80 3.71 7.42
N ALA A 110 12.79 3.99 8.25
CA ALA A 110 11.72 3.05 8.52
C ALA A 110 10.83 2.80 7.29
N LEU A 111 10.49 3.86 6.56
CA LEU A 111 9.76 3.75 5.30
C LEU A 111 10.59 3.01 4.23
N ALA A 112 11.90 3.23 4.20
CA ALA A 112 12.82 2.52 3.33
C ALA A 112 12.90 1.04 3.68
N ALA A 113 12.92 0.66 4.97
CA ALA A 113 12.87 -0.73 5.39
C ALA A 113 11.59 -1.43 4.91
N PHE A 114 10.43 -0.78 5.08
CA PHE A 114 9.16 -1.28 4.55
C PHE A 114 9.18 -1.42 3.02
N GLY A 115 9.61 -0.38 2.31
CA GLY A 115 9.68 -0.38 0.85
C GLY A 115 10.67 -1.42 0.30
N PHE A 116 11.81 -1.60 0.97
CA PHE A 116 12.81 -2.60 0.63
C PHE A 116 12.28 -4.02 0.83
N GLY A 117 11.57 -4.29 1.93
CA GLY A 117 10.88 -5.56 2.14
C GLY A 117 9.87 -5.84 1.03
N SER A 118 9.03 -4.86 0.68
CA SER A 118 8.06 -5.02 -0.40
C SER A 118 8.73 -5.31 -1.75
N MET A 119 9.80 -4.59 -2.11
CA MET A 119 10.54 -4.82 -3.35
C MET A 119 11.20 -6.18 -3.39
N LEU A 120 11.84 -6.59 -2.29
CA LEU A 120 12.50 -7.89 -2.19
C LEU A 120 11.48 -9.01 -2.40
N MET A 121 10.32 -8.93 -1.75
CA MET A 121 9.29 -9.92 -1.95
C MET A 121 8.73 -9.88 -3.37
N ALA A 122 8.50 -8.71 -3.96
CA ALA A 122 8.03 -8.59 -5.35
C ALA A 122 8.96 -9.30 -6.35
N LEU A 123 10.27 -9.29 -6.11
CA LEU A 123 11.27 -9.97 -6.93
C LEU A 123 11.36 -11.48 -6.67
N LEU A 124 11.17 -11.91 -5.41
CA LEU A 124 11.19 -13.32 -5.03
C LEU A 124 9.89 -14.05 -5.36
N LEU A 125 8.77 -13.33 -5.41
CA LEU A 125 7.43 -13.87 -5.55
C LEU A 125 7.22 -14.72 -6.83
N PRO A 126 7.72 -14.34 -8.03
CA PRO A 126 7.59 -15.17 -9.22
C PRO A 126 8.16 -16.57 -8.99
N ARG A 127 9.36 -16.66 -8.40
CA ARG A 127 10.05 -17.92 -8.11
C ARG A 127 9.32 -18.78 -7.07
N LEU A 128 8.67 -18.14 -6.09
CA LEU A 128 7.88 -18.83 -5.07
C LEU A 128 6.54 -19.37 -5.60
N LEU A 129 5.92 -18.64 -6.54
CA LEU A 129 4.63 -18.99 -7.13
C LEU A 129 4.75 -19.97 -8.31
N ASP A 130 5.93 -20.14 -8.91
CA ASP A 130 6.18 -21.16 -9.93
C ASP A 130 5.92 -22.59 -9.41
N GLN A 131 6.00 -22.80 -8.09
CA GLN A 131 5.87 -24.12 -7.45
C GLN A 131 4.66 -24.25 -6.52
N ARG A 132 3.87 -23.18 -6.30
CA ARG A 132 2.75 -23.19 -5.34
C ARG A 132 1.55 -22.38 -5.79
N PRO A 133 0.32 -22.79 -5.40
CA PRO A 133 -0.90 -22.02 -5.69
C PRO A 133 -0.90 -20.65 -5.00
N ASP A 134 -1.55 -19.66 -5.61
CA ASP A 134 -1.53 -18.26 -5.14
C ASP A 134 -2.26 -18.06 -3.78
N ARG A 135 -3.33 -18.82 -3.53
CA ARG A 135 -4.19 -18.64 -2.32
C ARG A 135 -3.43 -18.80 -0.99
N PRO A 136 -2.66 -19.89 -0.76
CA PRO A 136 -1.87 -20.02 0.46
C PRO A 136 -0.84 -18.91 0.63
N ALA A 137 -0.24 -18.42 -0.45
CA ALA A 137 0.73 -17.34 -0.39
C ALA A 137 0.07 -16.03 0.08
N MET A 138 -1.12 -15.70 -0.43
CA MET A 138 -1.85 -14.51 -0.02
C MET A 138 -2.28 -14.56 1.46
N LEU A 139 -2.78 -15.72 1.90
CA LEU A 139 -3.16 -15.95 3.30
C LEU A 139 -1.94 -15.85 4.22
N PHE A 140 -0.82 -16.45 3.82
CA PHE A 140 0.44 -16.34 4.57
C PHE A 140 0.95 -14.90 4.66
N GLY A 141 0.88 -14.13 3.58
CA GLY A 141 1.22 -12.69 3.61
C GLY A 141 0.34 -11.92 4.61
N SER A 142 -0.98 -12.18 4.61
CA SER A 142 -1.91 -11.53 5.53
C SER A 142 -1.67 -11.90 6.99
N SER A 143 -1.41 -13.18 7.29
CA SER A 143 -1.11 -13.63 8.63
C SER A 143 0.25 -13.13 9.11
N LEU A 144 1.25 -13.07 8.22
CA LEU A 144 2.57 -12.52 8.52
C LEU A 144 2.48 -11.05 8.94
N MET A 145 1.70 -10.23 8.22
CA MET A 145 1.49 -8.83 8.62
C MET A 145 0.76 -8.71 9.96
N ALA A 146 -0.27 -9.53 10.19
CA ALA A 146 -1.01 -9.52 11.45
C ALA A 146 -0.10 -9.89 12.65
N VAL A 147 0.71 -10.94 12.48
CA VAL A 147 1.69 -11.37 13.49
C VAL A 147 2.75 -10.29 13.69
N ALA A 148 3.26 -9.67 12.63
CA ALA A 148 4.24 -8.59 12.72
C ALA A 148 3.69 -7.38 13.49
N LEU A 149 2.44 -6.99 13.24
CA LEU A 149 1.79 -5.90 13.99
C LEU A 149 1.57 -6.26 15.47
N CYS A 150 1.13 -7.47 15.77
CA CYS A 150 0.99 -7.94 17.16
C CYS A 150 2.34 -8.05 17.87
N ALA A 151 3.37 -8.55 17.19
CA ALA A 151 4.72 -8.61 17.75
C ALA A 151 5.26 -7.19 17.99
N GLY A 152 5.06 -6.28 17.02
CA GLY A 152 5.45 -4.88 17.11
C GLY A 152 4.78 -4.15 18.27
N SER A 153 3.49 -4.42 18.54
CA SER A 153 2.79 -3.81 19.68
C SER A 153 3.31 -4.31 21.03
N ILE A 154 3.64 -5.61 21.14
CA ILE A 154 4.25 -6.20 22.34
C ILE A 154 5.67 -5.65 22.55
N LEU A 155 6.51 -5.65 21.51
CA LEU A 155 7.86 -5.09 21.54
C LEU A 155 7.83 -3.63 21.99
N SER A 156 6.86 -2.86 21.50
CA SER A 156 6.63 -1.47 21.87
C SER A 156 6.18 -1.26 23.33
N ALA A 157 5.63 -2.29 23.97
CA ALA A 157 5.18 -2.24 25.36
C ALA A 157 6.30 -2.58 26.35
N ILE A 158 7.28 -3.40 25.92
CA ILE A 158 8.37 -3.86 26.79
C ILE A 158 9.39 -2.75 27.06
N GLY A 159 9.64 -1.84 26.12
CA GLY A 159 10.66 -0.81 26.31
C GLY A 159 12.07 -1.34 26.09
N GLY A 160 12.97 -0.54 25.51
CA GLY A 160 14.40 -0.86 25.56
C GLY A 160 15.29 -0.23 24.48
N PRO A 161 16.62 -0.36 24.63
CA PRO A 161 17.58 0.17 23.66
C PRO A 161 17.54 -0.54 22.29
N SER A 162 16.92 -1.72 22.20
CA SER A 162 16.73 -2.50 20.96
C SER A 162 15.41 -2.21 20.23
N GLU A 163 14.58 -1.27 20.70
CA GLU A 163 13.29 -0.97 20.08
C GLU A 163 13.42 -0.47 18.63
N TRP A 164 14.44 0.34 18.34
CA TRP A 164 14.63 0.88 17.00
C TRP A 164 14.98 -0.20 15.95
N PRO A 165 15.97 -1.09 16.18
CA PRO A 165 16.20 -2.23 15.29
C PRO A 165 14.98 -3.15 15.17
N ALA A 166 14.27 -3.43 16.27
CA ALA A 166 13.08 -4.28 16.23
C ALA A 166 11.94 -3.65 15.42
N PHE A 167 11.78 -2.33 15.50
CA PHE A 167 10.83 -1.56 14.70
C PHE A 167 11.17 -1.66 13.21
N LEU A 168 12.43 -1.47 12.81
CA LEU A 168 12.86 -1.59 11.42
C LEU A 168 12.62 -3.01 10.86
N VAL A 169 12.94 -4.05 11.65
CA VAL A 169 12.67 -5.44 11.26
C VAL A 169 11.17 -5.68 11.10
N THR A 170 10.34 -5.17 12.02
CA THR A 170 8.88 -5.28 11.94
C THR A 170 8.35 -4.62 10.67
N TRP A 171 8.83 -3.42 10.33
CA TRP A 171 8.44 -2.69 9.11
C TRP A 171 8.86 -3.44 7.84
N PHE A 172 10.07 -4.01 7.83
CA PHE A 172 10.56 -4.83 6.75
C PHE A 172 9.69 -6.09 6.54
N VAL A 173 9.33 -6.79 7.61
CA VAL A 173 8.45 -7.97 7.57
C VAL A 173 7.05 -7.63 7.08
N ILE A 174 6.49 -6.50 7.53
CA ILE A 174 5.20 -5.99 7.02
C ILE A 174 5.30 -5.71 5.52
N GLY A 175 6.40 -5.13 5.05
CA GLY A 175 6.67 -4.90 3.63
C GLY A 175 6.68 -6.19 2.80
N LEU A 176 7.33 -7.25 3.30
CA LEU A 176 7.32 -8.57 2.67
C LEU A 176 5.88 -9.10 2.54
N GLY A 177 5.13 -9.11 3.65
CA GLY A 177 3.74 -9.58 3.67
C GLY A 177 2.83 -8.79 2.73
N TYR A 178 3.01 -7.47 2.67
CA TYR A 178 2.22 -6.57 1.81
C TYR A 178 2.34 -6.94 0.33
N SER A 179 3.55 -7.12 -0.20
CA SER A 179 3.73 -7.52 -1.60
C SER A 179 3.24 -8.95 -1.84
N MET A 180 3.43 -9.86 -0.88
CA MET A 180 2.99 -11.24 -1.01
C MET A 180 1.47 -11.37 -1.09
N THR A 181 0.73 -10.47 -0.44
CA THR A 181 -0.74 -10.44 -0.51
C THR A 181 -1.25 -9.74 -1.77
N LEU A 182 -0.64 -8.63 -2.19
CA LEU A 182 -1.18 -7.80 -3.28
C LEU A 182 -0.76 -8.26 -4.68
N THR A 183 0.48 -8.69 -4.88
CA THR A 183 0.97 -9.03 -6.23
C THR A 183 0.23 -10.22 -6.88
N PRO A 184 -0.20 -11.27 -6.15
CA PRO A 184 -1.01 -12.34 -6.75
C PRO A 184 -2.48 -11.95 -7.01
N SER A 185 -2.96 -10.85 -6.43
CA SER A 185 -4.38 -10.46 -6.52
C SER A 185 -4.81 -10.01 -7.91
N GLY A 186 -3.85 -9.62 -8.77
CA GLY A 186 -4.09 -9.24 -10.17
C GLY A 186 -3.99 -10.40 -11.17
N ARG A 187 -3.74 -11.62 -10.70
CA ARG A 187 -3.69 -12.85 -11.49
C ARG A 187 -5.03 -13.57 -11.46
#